data_AF-A0A535P4B4-F1
#
_entry.id   AF-A0A535P4B4-F1
#
_cell.length_a   1.000
_cell.length_b   1.000
_cell.length_c   1.000
_cell.angle_alpha   90.00
_cell.angle_beta   90.00
_cell.angle_gamma   90.00
#
_symmetry.space_group_name_H-M   'P 1'
#
loop_
_entity.id
_entity.type
_entity.pdbx_description
1 polymer ?
#
loop_
_entity_poly.entity_id
_entity_poly.type
_entity_poly.pdbx_seq_one_letter_code
_entity_poly.pdbx_strand_id
1 'polypeptide(L)' 'MEKNEPTEIAGVAVQRVRSDDGFKFYLADGSWVLLRASGTEALIRIYSEAADSEAVEARLRALEDIVQLRQHAGAS' A
#
# COMPACT_ATOMS: atom_id res chain seq x y z
N MET A 1 -14.34 -14.19 -10.12
CA MET A 1 -13.86 -12.81 -9.95
C MET A 1 -12.44 -12.94 -9.41
N GLU A 2 -11.42 -12.73 -10.24
CA GLU A 2 -10.04 -12.86 -9.78
C GLU A 2 -9.73 -11.70 -8.84
N LYS A 3 -9.30 -12.04 -7.61
CA LYS A 3 -8.78 -11.05 -6.66
C LYS A 3 -7.33 -10.79 -7.04
N ASN A 4 -7.07 -9.69 -7.73
CA ASN A 4 -5.71 -9.19 -8.01
C ASN A 4 -5.13 -8.47 -6.78
N GLU A 5 -5.32 -9.05 -5.58
CA GLU A 5 -4.72 -8.54 -4.36
C GLU A 5 -3.26 -9.02 -4.30
N PRO A 6 -2.29 -8.16 -3.96
CA PRO A 6 -0.91 -8.58 -3.80
C PRO A 6 -0.80 -9.63 -2.70
N THR A 7 -0.07 -10.71 -2.97
CA THR A 7 0.23 -11.75 -1.97
C THR A 7 1.43 -11.38 -1.09
N GLU A 8 2.21 -10.39 -1.50
CA GLU A 8 3.37 -9.86 -0.78
C GLU A 8 3.54 -8.37 -1.03
N ILE A 9 4.15 -7.67 -0.07
CA ILE A 9 4.53 -6.25 -0.19
C ILE A 9 5.94 -6.10 0.38
N ALA A 10 6.86 -5.55 -0.42
CA ALA A 10 8.28 -5.42 -0.06
C ALA A 10 8.91 -6.74 0.43
N GLY A 11 8.55 -7.86 -0.19
CA GLY A 11 9.03 -9.20 0.17
C GLY A 11 8.40 -9.81 1.43
N VAL A 12 7.39 -9.16 2.03
CA VAL A 12 6.68 -9.69 3.20
C VAL A 12 5.28 -10.13 2.80
N ALA A 13 4.92 -11.38 3.15
CA ALA A 13 3.62 -11.96 2.80
C ALA A 13 2.45 -11.19 3.41
N VAL A 14 1.38 -11.00 2.62
CA VAL A 14 0.11 -10.43 3.08
C VAL A 14 -0.69 -11.51 3.80
N GLN A 15 -0.97 -11.30 5.09
CA GLN A 15 -1.78 -12.22 5.88
C GLN A 15 -3.27 -11.87 5.85
N ARG A 16 -3.60 -10.58 5.74
CA ARG A 16 -5.00 -10.13 5.76
C ARG A 16 -5.16 -8.81 5.02
N VAL A 17 -6.27 -8.70 4.29
CA VAL A 17 -6.72 -7.46 3.67
C VAL A 17 -7.99 -6.97 4.37
N ARG A 18 -8.06 -5.66 4.65
CA ARG A 18 -9.27 -4.97 5.11
C ARG A 18 -9.62 -3.88 4.09
N SER A 19 -10.87 -3.83 3.64
CA SER A 19 -11.30 -2.97 2.53
C SER A 19 -12.49 -2.04 2.85
N ASP A 20 -12.73 -1.79 4.13
CA ASP A 20 -13.83 -0.96 4.65
C ASP A 20 -13.59 0.56 4.51
N ASP A 21 -12.34 0.99 4.59
CA ASP A 21 -11.91 2.39 4.42
C ASP A 21 -10.53 2.45 3.76
N GLY A 22 -10.52 2.27 2.44
CA GLY A 22 -9.30 1.99 1.68
C GLY A 22 -8.85 0.53 1.82
N PHE A 23 -7.69 0.20 1.28
CA PHE A 23 -7.11 -1.15 1.32
C PHE A 23 -5.97 -1.21 2.32
N LYS A 24 -6.21 -1.83 3.48
CA LYS A 24 -5.18 -2.10 4.49
C LYS A 24 -4.68 -3.53 4.37
N PHE A 25 -3.38 -3.67 4.15
CA PHE A 25 -2.67 -4.95 4.08
C PHE A 25 -1.90 -5.15 5.39
N TYR A 26 -2.23 -6.23 6.08
CA TYR A 26 -1.50 -6.69 7.27
C TYR A 26 -0.48 -7.73 6.84
N LEU A 27 0.78 -7.52 7.21
CA LEU A 27 1.93 -8.29 6.74
C LEU A 27 2.41 -9.27 7.81
N ALA A 28 3.12 -10.32 7.38
CA ALA A 28 3.47 -11.45 8.23
C ALA A 28 4.44 -11.16 9.38
N ASP A 29 5.15 -10.04 9.31
CA ASP A 29 6.05 -9.54 10.35
C ASP A 29 5.37 -8.57 11.34
N GLY A 30 4.04 -8.44 11.27
CA GLY A 30 3.25 -7.55 12.11
C GLY A 30 3.12 -6.12 11.59
N SER A 31 3.84 -5.76 10.53
CA SER A 31 3.72 -4.44 9.87
C SER A 31 2.44 -4.32 9.05
N TRP A 32 2.13 -3.10 8.58
CA TRP A 32 1.00 -2.87 7.70
C TRP A 32 1.23 -1.70 6.74
N VAL A 33 0.50 -1.73 5.62
CA VAL A 33 0.39 -0.61 4.68
C VAL A 33 -1.08 -0.37 4.32
N LEU A 34 -1.46 0.89 4.08
CA LEU A 34 -2.82 1.32 3.78
C LEU A 34 -2.84 2.27 2.59
N LEU A 35 -3.64 1.94 1.57
CA LEU A 35 -4.02 2.82 0.46
C LEU A 35 -5.40 3.41 0.72
N ARG A 36 -5.54 4.74 0.63
CA ARG A 36 -6.85 5.41 0.79
C ARG A 36 -7.04 6.52 -0.25
N ALA A 37 -8.17 6.51 -0.94
CA ALA A 37 -8.58 7.65 -1.75
C ALA A 37 -9.13 8.77 -0.85
N SER A 38 -8.77 10.02 -1.16
CA SER A 38 -9.39 11.18 -0.52
C SER A 38 -10.85 11.31 -0.99
N GLY A 39 -11.77 11.58 -0.07
CA GLY A 39 -13.19 11.79 -0.41
C GLY A 39 -13.49 13.17 -0.98
N THR A 40 -12.60 14.15 -0.76
CA THR A 40 -12.84 15.58 -1.08
C THR A 40 -11.80 16.17 -2.01
N GLU A 41 -10.73 15.44 -2.33
CA GLU A 41 -9.63 15.91 -3.17
C GLU A 41 -9.26 14.82 -4.18
N ALA A 42 -8.66 15.20 -5.31
CA ALA A 42 -8.14 14.24 -6.29
C ALA A 42 -6.77 13.68 -5.85
N LEU A 43 -6.72 13.06 -4.66
CA LEU A 43 -5.50 12.54 -4.03
C LEU A 43 -5.67 11.10 -3.56
N ILE A 44 -4.59 10.33 -3.68
CA ILE A 44 -4.41 9.04 -3.01
C ILE A 44 -3.42 9.23 -1.86
N ARG A 45 -3.72 8.65 -0.71
CA ARG A 45 -2.85 8.64 0.48
C ARG A 45 -2.36 7.23 0.74
N ILE A 46 -1.09 7.12 1.09
CA ILE A 46 -0.47 5.86 1.48
C ILE A 46 0.14 6.03 2.86
N TYR A 47 -0.08 5.05 3.72
CA TYR A 47 0.45 4.99 5.07
C TYR A 47 1.11 3.65 5.31
N SER A 48 2.16 3.61 6.11
CA SER A 48 2.80 2.37 6.54
C SER A 48 3.25 2.47 7.99
N GLU A 49 3.26 1.34 8.67
CA GLU A 49 3.90 1.15 9.98
C GLU A 49 4.73 -0.11 9.90
N ALA A 50 5.97 -0.04 10.38
CA ALA A 50 6.91 -1.16 10.40
C ALA A 50 7.91 -1.00 11.55
N ALA A 51 8.81 -1.98 11.71
CA ALA A 51 9.78 -2.01 12.81
C ALA A 51 10.81 -0.86 12.77
N ASP A 52 11.10 -0.32 11.58
CA ASP A 52 12.05 0.77 11.37
C ASP A 52 11.68 1.61 10.14
N SER A 53 12.38 2.73 9.95
CA SER A 53 12.11 3.67 8.86
C SER A 53 12.44 3.12 7.48
N GLU A 54 13.44 2.25 7.36
CA GLU A 54 13.80 1.63 6.06
C GLU A 54 12.67 0.70 5.61
N ALA A 55 12.15 -0.09 6.55
CA ALA A 55 11.00 -0.95 6.37
C ALA A 55 9.73 -0.16 5.97
N VAL A 56 9.48 1.00 6.60
CA VAL A 56 8.38 1.91 6.22
C VAL A 56 8.55 2.37 4.77
N GLU A 57 9.71 2.91 4.41
CA GLU A 57 9.99 3.41 3.06
C GLU A 57 9.84 2.32 2.00
N ALA A 58 10.35 1.11 2.26
CA ALA A 58 10.23 -0.02 1.35
C ALA A 58 8.77 -0.40 1.06
N ARG A 59 7.90 -0.37 2.09
CA ARG A 59 6.46 -0.70 1.95
C ARG A 59 5.68 0.38 1.24
N LEU A 60 5.96 1.65 1.54
CA LEU A 60 5.38 2.79 0.83
C LEU A 60 5.70 2.70 -0.67
N ARG A 61 6.98 2.52 -1.00
CA ARG A 61 7.44 2.40 -2.40
C ARG A 61 6.81 1.21 -3.11
N ALA A 62 6.81 0.04 -2.47
CA ALA A 62 6.21 -1.16 -3.05
C ALA A 62 4.72 -0.97 -3.36
N LEU A 63 3.97 -0.35 -2.44
CA LEU A 63 2.55 -0.13 -2.68
C LEU A 63 2.30 0.91 -3.78
N GLU A 64 3.07 1.99 -3.84
CA GLU A 64 3.03 2.98 -4.93
C GLU A 64 3.24 2.33 -6.31
N ASP A 65 4.17 1.37 -6.40
CA ASP A 65 4.47 0.65 -7.63
C ASP A 65 3.34 -0.32 -8.00
N ILE A 66 2.81 -1.06 -7.02
CA ILE A 66 1.66 -1.97 -7.21
C ILE A 66 0.44 -1.22 -7.75
N VAL A 67 0.18 -0.01 -7.25
CA VAL A 67 -0.96 0.81 -7.70
C VAL A 67 -0.61 1.75 -8.86
N GLN A 68 0.58 1.59 -9.45
CA GLN A 68 1.09 2.33 -10.61
C GLN A 68 1.05 3.87 -10.46
N LEU A 69 1.06 4.39 -9.23
CA LEU A 69 0.96 5.83 -8.98
C LEU A 69 2.18 6.60 -9.52
N ARG A 70 3.34 5.94 -9.60
CA ARG A 70 4.55 6.55 -10.18
C ARG A 70 4.47 6.83 -11.68
N GLN A 71 3.56 6.20 -12.43
CA GLN A 71 3.47 6.37 -13.88
C GLN A 71 2.69 7.63 -14.30
N HIS A 72 1.95 8.26 -13.39
CA HIS A 72 1.12 9.43 -13.68
C HIS A 72 1.63 10.74 -13.07
N ALA A 73 2.63 10.71 -12.19
CA ALA A 73 3.20 11.91 -11.58
C ALA A 73 4.14 12.71 -12.51
N GLY A 74 4.45 12.19 -13.71
CA GLY A 74 5.33 12.82 -14.70
C GLY A 74 4.62 13.59 -15.83
N ALA A 75 3.30 13.77 -15.76
CA ALA A 75 2.55 14.57 -16.73
C ALA A 75 2.12 15.90 -16.10
N SER A 76 3.04 16.87 -16.06
CA SER A 76 2.75 18.30 -15.91
C SER A 76 3.88 19.10 -16.51
#